data_AF-A0A1E3XF56-F1
#
_entry.id   AF-A0A1E3XF56-F1
#
_cell.length_a   1.000
_cell.length_b   1.000
_cell.length_c   1.000
_cell.angle_alpha   90.00
_cell.angle_beta   90.00
_cell.angle_gamma   90.00
#
_symmetry.space_group_name_H-M   'P 1'
#
loop_
_entity.id
_entity.type
_entity.pdbx_description
1 polymer ?
#
loop_
_entity_poly.entity_id
_entity_poly.type
_entity_poly.pdbx_seq_one_letter_code
_entity_poly.pdbx_strand_id
1 'polypeptide(L)'
;MEAKMETSGGTLVDVIDRILDKGLVINADITISIAGVELLGIKLRAALASFETAAKYGLEFPSGTNVETAAWKEALVAKEDCPQCVKRVPVEELISTGCPWCGWISAKARAVV
;
A
#
# COMPACT_ATOMS: atom_id res chain seq x y z
N MET A 1 -18.54 -6.43 19.26
CA MET A 1 -19.36 -5.93 18.14
C MET A 1 -19.24 -4.42 18.15
N GLU A 2 -18.23 -3.88 17.48
CA GLU A 2 -18.10 -2.45 17.25
C GLU A 2 -18.47 -2.22 15.78
N ALA A 3 -19.68 -1.70 15.58
CA ALA A 3 -20.15 -1.27 14.27
C ALA A 3 -19.43 0.04 13.94
N LYS A 4 -18.55 0.03 12.94
CA LYS A 4 -18.02 1.28 12.38
C LYS A 4 -19.11 1.88 11.50
N MET A 5 -19.85 2.80 12.10
CA MET A 5 -20.89 3.62 11.52
C MET A 5 -20.39 4.30 10.24
N GLU A 6 -21.06 3.99 9.14
CA GLU A 6 -20.85 4.59 7.83
C GLU A 6 -21.23 6.06 7.90
N THR A 7 -20.23 6.95 7.96
CA THR A 7 -20.45 8.39 7.79
C THR A 7 -20.03 8.76 6.38
N SER A 8 -21.03 9.03 5.57
CA SER A 8 -20.94 9.53 4.21
C SER A 8 -20.17 10.85 4.19
N GLY A 9 -19.02 10.89 3.50
CA GLY A 9 -18.37 12.15 3.08
C GLY A 9 -17.14 12.61 3.87
N GLY A 10 -15.96 12.15 3.46
CA GLY A 10 -14.85 13.05 3.10
C GLY A 10 -14.16 13.86 4.20
N THR A 11 -13.77 13.28 5.33
CA THR A 11 -12.68 13.88 6.11
C THR A 11 -11.35 13.64 5.39
N LEU A 12 -10.48 14.66 5.38
CA LEU A 12 -9.13 14.60 4.79
C LEU A 12 -8.35 13.35 5.21
N VAL A 13 -8.55 12.92 6.45
CA VAL A 13 -7.93 11.72 7.03
C VAL A 13 -8.34 10.44 6.29
N ASP A 14 -9.63 10.25 6.01
CA ASP A 14 -10.12 9.04 5.31
C ASP A 14 -9.64 9.01 3.85
N VAL A 15 -9.50 10.19 3.22
CA VAL A 15 -8.95 10.33 1.86
C VAL A 15 -7.47 9.97 1.84
N ILE A 16 -6.70 10.47 2.82
CA ILE A 16 -5.28 10.14 2.95
C ILE A 16 -5.10 8.65 3.21
N ASP A 17 -5.89 8.06 4.11
CA ASP A 17 -5.83 6.63 4.44
C ASP A 17 -6.09 5.75 3.20
N ARG A 18 -7.08 6.11 2.38
CA ARG A 18 -7.36 5.43 1.10
C ARG A 18 -6.25 5.57 0.07
N ILE A 19 -5.66 6.76 -0.06
CA ILE A 19 -4.53 6.99 -0.97
C ILE A 19 -3.32 6.17 -0.53
N LEU A 20 -3.06 6.09 0.78
CA LEU A 20 -1.96 5.30 1.32
C LEU A 20 -2.21 3.79 1.14
N ASP A 21 -3.42 3.29 1.37
CA ASP A 21 -3.73 1.87 1.29
C ASP A 21 -3.81 1.35 -0.16
N LYS A 22 -4.45 2.11 -1.07
CA LYS A 22 -4.67 1.68 -2.48
C LYS A 22 -3.68 2.26 -3.49
N GLY A 23 -3.08 3.41 -3.20
CA GLY A 23 -2.30 4.18 -4.16
C GLY A 23 -3.15 5.10 -5.05
N LEU A 24 -2.54 6.17 -5.55
CA LEU A 24 -3.10 7.20 -6.42
C LEU A 24 -2.15 7.43 -7.61
N VAL A 25 -2.68 7.36 -8.84
CA VAL A 25 -1.93 7.69 -10.06
C VAL A 25 -2.39 9.05 -10.58
N ILE A 26 -1.45 9.98 -10.75
CA ILE A 26 -1.66 11.34 -11.25
C ILE A 26 -1.11 11.42 -12.67
N ASN A 27 -1.97 11.76 -13.62
CA ASN A 27 -1.58 12.12 -14.97
C ASN A 27 -1.80 13.63 -15.14
N ALA A 28 -0.75 14.37 -15.47
CA ALA A 28 -0.81 15.80 -15.72
C ALA A 28 -0.15 16.13 -17.06
N ASP A 29 -0.74 17.04 -17.82
CA ASP A 29 -0.13 17.65 -19.00
C ASP A 29 0.06 19.15 -18.75
N ILE A 30 1.22 19.66 -19.14
CA ILE A 30 1.58 21.07 -19.02
C ILE A 30 1.99 21.55 -20.40
N THR A 31 1.25 22.50 -20.96
CA THR A 31 1.55 23.10 -22.26
C THR A 31 1.94 24.56 -22.09
N ILE A 32 3.07 24.95 -22.66
CA ILE A 32 3.57 26.33 -22.68
C ILE A 32 3.42 26.87 -24.10
N SER A 33 2.63 27.93 -24.24
CA SER A 33 2.35 28.58 -25.52
C SER A 33 2.77 30.05 -25.49
N ILE A 34 3.39 30.53 -26.57
CA ILE A 34 3.77 31.93 -26.73
C ILE A 34 3.25 32.40 -28.08
N ALA A 35 2.62 33.58 -28.14
CA ALA A 35 2.13 34.19 -29.38
C ALA A 35 1.20 33.28 -30.22
N GLY A 36 0.44 32.40 -29.58
CA GLY A 36 -0.49 31.50 -30.28
C GLY A 36 0.13 30.24 -30.88
N VAL A 37 1.44 29.99 -30.66
CA VAL A 37 2.09 28.73 -31.01
C VAL A 37 2.44 27.93 -29.74
N GLU A 38 2.16 26.63 -29.76
CA GLU A 38 2.54 25.70 -28.69
C GLU A 38 4.04 25.38 -28.80
N LEU A 39 4.81 25.69 -27.75
CA LEU A 39 6.26 25.52 -27.76
C LEU A 39 6.71 24.24 -27.07
N LEU A 40 6.08 23.91 -25.94
CA LEU A 40 6.50 22.78 -25.12
C LEU A 40 5.29 22.14 -24.46
N GLY A 41 5.14 20.83 -24.64
CA GLY A 41 4.20 19.99 -23.90
C GLY A 41 4.95 19.00 -23.03
N ILE A 42 4.74 19.06 -21.71
CA ILE A 42 5.31 18.12 -20.73
C ILE A 42 4.19 17.20 -20.27
N LYS A 43 4.39 15.88 -20.39
CA LYS A 43 3.49 14.87 -19.83
C LYS A 43 4.11 14.28 -18.57
N LEU A 44 3.45 14.49 -17.44
CA LEU A 44 3.86 13.99 -16.14
C LEU A 44 2.94 12.84 -15.71
N ARG A 45 3.54 11.71 -15.36
CA ARG A 45 2.86 10.58 -14.74
C ARG A 45 3.53 10.33 -13.40
N ALA A 46 2.79 10.49 -12.32
CA ALA A 46 3.26 10.26 -10.96
C ALA A 46 2.38 9.24 -10.27
N ALA A 47 2.97 8.41 -9.40
CA ALA A 47 2.24 7.50 -8.55
C ALA A 47 2.56 7.83 -7.08
N LEU A 48 1.53 7.98 -6.25
CA LEU A 48 1.62 8.15 -4.81
C LEU A 48 1.03 6.90 -4.16
N ALA A 49 1.83 6.13 -3.43
CA ALA A 49 1.36 4.93 -2.75
C ALA A 49 2.18 4.69 -1.48
N SER A 50 1.68 3.84 -0.58
CA SER A 50 2.49 3.33 0.54
C SER A 50 3.73 2.59 0.03
N PHE A 51 4.80 2.55 0.84
CA PHE A 51 6.04 1.84 0.53
C PHE A 51 5.80 0.36 0.22
N GLU A 52 4.89 -0.30 0.94
CA GLU A 52 4.50 -1.69 0.69
C GLU A 52 3.93 -1.86 -0.73
N THR A 53 3.01 -0.98 -1.12
CA THR A 53 2.38 -0.96 -2.45
C THR A 53 3.40 -0.60 -3.53
N ALA A 54 4.23 0.42 -3.31
CA ALA A 54 5.25 0.85 -4.26
C ALA A 54 6.29 -0.25 -4.53
N ALA A 55 6.71 -0.96 -3.48
CA ALA A 55 7.62 -2.09 -3.58
C ALA A 55 6.96 -3.30 -4.27
N LYS A 56 5.68 -3.59 -3.98
CA LYS A 56 4.91 -4.68 -4.62
C LYS A 56 4.77 -4.48 -6.13
N TYR A 57 4.61 -3.24 -6.59
CA TYR A 57 4.47 -2.91 -8.01
C TYR A 57 5.80 -2.55 -8.70
N GLY A 58 6.93 -2.63 -7.99
CA GLY A 58 8.25 -2.40 -8.58
C GLY A 58 8.48 -0.97 -9.07
N LEU A 59 7.98 0.03 -8.35
CA LEU A 59 8.22 1.44 -8.70
C LEU A 59 9.70 1.80 -8.52
N GLU A 60 10.28 2.48 -9.51
CA GLU A 60 11.66 2.96 -9.45
C GLU A 60 11.75 4.14 -8.47
N PHE A 61 12.51 3.97 -7.39
CA PHE A 61 12.68 4.99 -6.36
C PHE A 61 13.83 5.95 -6.74
N PRO A 62 13.69 7.26 -6.47
CA PRO A 62 14.78 8.21 -6.72
C PRO A 62 16.03 7.85 -5.90
N SER A 63 17.20 8.15 -6.45
CA SER A 63 18.54 7.73 -6.01
C SER A 63 18.97 8.17 -4.60
N GLY A 64 18.15 8.94 -3.89
CA GLY A 64 18.35 9.32 -2.48
C GLY A 64 17.57 8.49 -1.46
N THR A 65 16.84 7.47 -1.89
CA THR A 65 15.98 6.67 -1.01
C THR A 65 16.77 5.54 -0.36
N ASN A 66 16.97 5.59 0.97
CA ASN A 66 17.66 4.52 1.69
C ASN A 66 16.74 3.31 1.89
N VAL A 67 16.72 2.43 0.89
CA VAL A 67 15.91 1.19 0.88
C VAL A 67 16.40 0.10 1.86
N GLU A 68 17.50 0.34 2.57
CA GLU A 68 18.12 -0.65 3.47
C GLU A 68 17.73 -0.47 4.94
N THR A 69 16.93 0.55 5.27
CA THR A 69 16.45 0.76 6.64
C THR A 69 15.49 -0.36 7.07
N ALA A 70 15.46 -0.70 8.36
CA ALA A 70 14.61 -1.77 8.91
C ALA A 70 13.14 -1.64 8.48
N ALA A 71 12.62 -0.40 8.47
CA ALA A 71 11.28 -0.08 8.00
C ALA A 71 10.99 -0.52 6.55
N TRP A 72 11.98 -0.50 5.66
CA TRP A 72 11.84 -0.97 4.27
C TRP A 72 11.81 -2.48 4.16
N LYS A 73 12.67 -3.16 4.93
CA LYS A 73 12.64 -4.63 5.01
C LYS A 73 11.32 -5.12 5.57
N GLU A 74 10.74 -4.43 6.56
CA GLU A 74 9.44 -4.76 7.16
C GLU A 74 8.23 -4.42 6.26
N ALA A 75 8.37 -3.46 5.35
CA ALA A 75 7.36 -3.11 4.34
C ALA A 75 7.38 -4.07 3.13
N LEU A 76 8.48 -4.77 2.89
CA LEU A 76 8.60 -5.81 1.86
C LEU A 76 8.03 -7.17 2.31
N VAL A 77 7.82 -7.37 3.61
CA VAL A 77 7.24 -8.61 4.12
C VAL A 77 5.77 -8.67 3.69
N ALA A 78 5.42 -9.67 2.88
CA ALA A 78 4.04 -9.92 2.51
C ALA A 78 3.20 -10.13 3.78
N LYS A 79 2.19 -9.29 3.97
CA LYS A 79 1.20 -9.38 5.06
C LYS A 79 -0.16 -9.70 4.46
N GLU A 80 -0.88 -10.61 5.08
CA GLU A 80 -2.26 -10.94 4.72
C GLU A 80 -3.16 -10.81 5.95
N ASP A 81 -4.46 -10.64 5.70
CA ASP A 81 -5.45 -10.55 6.75
C ASP A 81 -5.82 -11.95 7.25
N CYS A 82 -5.75 -12.14 8.58
CA CYS A 82 -6.25 -13.37 9.18
C CYS A 82 -7.76 -13.51 8.92
N PRO A 83 -8.26 -14.67 8.45
CA PRO A 83 -9.68 -14.86 8.12
C PRO A 83 -10.62 -14.83 9.34
N GLN A 84 -10.08 -14.96 10.56
CA GLN A 84 -10.89 -14.98 11.78
C GLN A 84 -10.95 -13.62 12.50
N CYS A 85 -9.85 -12.85 12.51
CA CYS A 85 -9.76 -11.58 13.26
C CYS A 85 -9.46 -10.35 12.40
N VAL A 86 -9.29 -10.52 11.08
CA VAL A 86 -9.07 -9.44 10.10
C VAL A 86 -7.89 -8.55 10.47
N LYS A 87 -6.85 -9.15 11.07
CA LYS A 87 -5.60 -8.45 11.39
C LYS A 87 -4.53 -8.80 10.38
N ARG A 88 -3.82 -7.78 9.89
CA ARG A 88 -2.63 -7.94 9.05
C ARG A 88 -1.50 -8.60 9.85
N VAL A 89 -1.11 -9.78 9.41
CA VAL A 89 -0.01 -10.59 9.98
C VAL A 89 0.85 -11.07 8.81
N PRO A 90 2.18 -11.19 8.97
CA PRO A 90 3.05 -11.72 7.92
C PRO A 90 2.59 -13.11 7.45
N VAL A 91 2.58 -13.30 6.13
CA VAL A 91 2.08 -14.53 5.48
C VAL A 91 2.82 -15.76 5.99
N GLU A 92 4.14 -15.65 6.17
CA GLU A 92 4.97 -16.75 6.68
C GLU A 92 4.48 -17.23 8.06
N GLU A 93 4.18 -16.32 8.98
CA GLU A 93 3.66 -16.67 10.30
C GLU A 93 2.25 -17.27 10.22
N LEU A 94 1.37 -16.70 9.38
CA LEU A 94 0.01 -17.24 9.19
C LEU A 94 0.03 -18.67 8.65
N ILE A 95 0.93 -18.96 7.72
CA ILE A 95 1.04 -20.27 7.08
C ILE A 95 1.71 -21.29 8.02
N SER A 96 2.78 -20.89 8.72
CA SER A 96 3.64 -21.83 9.43
C SER A 96 3.25 -22.03 10.90
N THR A 97 2.83 -20.99 11.60
CA THR A 97 2.53 -21.03 13.05
C THR A 97 1.07 -20.75 13.38
N GLY A 98 0.37 -20.01 12.51
CA GLY A 98 -0.97 -19.50 12.75
C GLY A 98 -0.97 -18.05 13.24
N CYS A 99 -2.16 -17.46 13.42
CA CYS A 99 -2.31 -16.07 13.83
C CYS A 99 -2.02 -15.90 15.34
N PRO A 100 -1.01 -15.09 15.74
CA PRO A 100 -0.63 -14.93 17.15
C PRO A 100 -1.64 -14.15 18.00
N TRP A 101 -2.64 -13.53 17.36
CA TRP A 101 -3.63 -12.69 18.03
C TRP A 101 -4.90 -13.44 18.43
N CYS A 102 -5.36 -14.35 17.58
CA CYS A 102 -6.61 -15.09 17.80
C CYS A 102 -6.41 -16.61 17.94
N GLY A 103 -5.19 -17.11 17.74
CA GLY A 103 -4.89 -18.53 17.79
C GLY A 103 -5.41 -19.32 16.57
N TRP A 104 -5.78 -18.65 15.48
CA TRP A 104 -6.17 -19.33 14.24
C TRP A 104 -4.98 -20.12 13.66
N ILE A 105 -5.19 -21.38 13.29
CA ILE A 105 -4.14 -22.25 12.75
C ILE A 105 -4.48 -22.58 11.29
N SER A 106 -3.52 -22.40 10.39
CA SER A 106 -3.71 -22.76 8.99
C SER A 106 -3.81 -24.29 8.83
N ALA A 107 -4.48 -24.74 7.76
CA ALA A 107 -4.54 -26.17 7.44
C ALA A 107 -3.15 -26.80 7.30
N LYS A 108 -2.16 -26.03 6.83
CA LYS A 108 -0.77 -26.48 6.69
C LYS A 108 -0.08 -26.61 8.05
N ALA A 109 -0.21 -25.63 8.94
CA ALA A 109 0.35 -25.69 10.29
C ALA A 109 -0.24 -26.87 11.09
N ARG A 110 -1.53 -27.18 10.90
CA ARG A 110 -2.18 -28.33 11.52
C ARG A 110 -1.73 -29.69 10.96
N ALA A 111 -1.18 -29.73 9.75
CA ALA A 111 -0.72 -30.96 9.10
C ALA A 111 0.72 -31.35 9.48
N VAL A 112 1.45 -30.47 10.18
CA VAL A 112 2.86 -30.69 10.60
C VAL A 112 2.96 -31.14 12.07
N VAL A 113 1.86 -31.08 12.82
CA VAL A 113 1.74 -31.52 14.23
C VAL A 113 1.25 -32.96 14.30
#